data_AF-A0A645JEH6-F1
#
_entry.id   AF-A0A645JEH6-F1
#
_cell.length_a   1.000
_cell.length_b   1.000
_cell.length_c   1.000
_cell.angle_alpha   90.00
_cell.angle_beta   90.00
_cell.angle_gamma   90.00
#
_symmetry.space_group_name_H-M   'P 1'
#
loop_
_entity.id
_entity.type
_entity.pdbx_description
1 polymer ?
#
loop_
_entity_poly.entity_id
_entity_poly.type
_entity_poly.pdbx_seq_one_letter_code
_entity_poly.pdbx_strand_id
1 'polypeptide(L)' 'MLLSIVTCNIYHIYWMYRAGDKIDIARQRHGLPPQNNGIVYLLLTLFGFGIIAWALLQNELNAMSTPTAA' A
#
# COMPACT_ATOMS: atom_id res chain seq x y z
N MET A 1 -11.28 5.21 8.46
CA MET A 1 -11.45 4.99 9.91
C MET A 1 -12.85 4.48 10.25
N LEU A 2 -13.94 5.15 9.86
CA LEU A 2 -15.31 4.69 10.19
C LEU A 2 -15.72 3.38 9.47
N LEU A 3 -15.43 3.23 8.17
CA LEU A 3 -15.79 2.00 7.41
C LEU A 3 -15.01 0.74 7.84
N SER A 4 -13.79 0.88 8.37
CA SER A 4 -12.95 -0.26 8.79
C SER A 4 -13.47 -0.95 10.05
N ILE A 5 -14.13 -0.19 10.93
CA ILE A 5 -14.81 -0.70 12.13
C ILE A 5 -16.12 -1.38 11.73
N VAL A 6 -16.88 -0.79 10.80
CA VAL A 6 -18.19 -1.28 10.35
C VAL A 6 -18.11 -2.58 9.54
N THR A 7 -17.01 -2.84 8.83
CA THR A 7 -16.80 -4.06 8.02
C THR A 7 -15.85 -5.08 8.64
N CYS A 8 -15.54 -4.94 9.94
CA CYS A 8 -14.66 -5.87 10.65
C CYS A 8 -13.28 -6.04 9.97
N ASN A 9 -12.57 -4.95 9.66
CA ASN A 9 -11.27 -4.95 8.95
C ASN A 9 -11.24 -5.53 7.52
N ILE A 10 -12.31 -6.13 6.99
CA ILE A 10 -12.31 -6.72 5.63
C ILE A 10 -12.17 -5.63 4.56
N TYR A 11 -12.85 -4.49 4.73
CA TYR A 11 -12.71 -3.37 3.80
C TYR A 11 -11.29 -2.79 3.81
N HIS A 12 -10.61 -2.83 4.96
CA HIS A 12 -9.23 -2.36 5.09
C HIS A 12 -8.27 -3.23 4.27
N ILE A 13 -8.45 -4.55 4.29
CA ILE A 13 -7.71 -5.51 3.45
C ILE A 13 -7.96 -5.26 1.97
N TYR A 14 -9.22 -5.10 1.55
CA TYR A 14 -9.56 -4.80 0.15
C TYR A 14 -8.95 -3.47 -0.32
N TRP A 15 -9.01 -2.45 0.54
CA TRP A 15 -8.44 -1.14 0.23
C TRP A 15 -6.92 -1.22 0.09
N MET A 16 -6.25 -1.95 0.98
CA MET A 16 -4.80 -2.15 0.95
C MET A 16 -4.33 -2.86 -0.33
N TYR A 17 -5.09 -3.88 -0.77
CA TYR A 17 -4.84 -4.57 -2.04
C TYR A 17 -4.92 -3.62 -3.24
N ARG A 18 -6.01 -2.85 -3.36
CA ARG A 18 -6.19 -1.86 -4.42
C ARG A 18 -5.15 -0.73 -4.36
N ALA A 19 -4.70 -0.35 -3.16
CA ALA A 19 -3.67 0.66 -3.00
C ALA A 19 -2.31 0.16 -3.48
N GLY A 20 -1.96 -1.10 -3.21
CA GLY A 20 -0.75 -1.75 -3.72
C GLY A 20 -0.71 -1.82 -5.25
N ASP A 21 -1.82 -2.20 -5.88
CA ASP A 21 -1.96 -2.24 -7.34
C ASP A 21 -1.76 -0.85 -7.97
N LYS A 22 -2.30 0.20 -7.35
CA LYS A 22 -2.08 1.59 -7.77
C LYS A 22 -0.62 2.04 -7.64
N ILE A 23 0.08 1.61 -6.58
CA ILE A 23 1.51 1.91 -6.41
C ILE A 23 2.33 1.17 -7.46
N ASP A 24 2.00 -0.07 -7.80
CA ASP A 24 2.72 -0.82 -8.82
C ASP A 24 2.59 -0.15 -10.20
N ILE A 25 1.38 0.31 -10.55
CA ILE A 25 1.13 1.13 -11.75
C ILE A 25 1.93 2.45 -11.69
N ALA A 26 1.99 3.11 -10.53
CA ALA A 26 2.79 4.33 -10.37
C ALA A 26 4.29 4.05 -10.56
N ARG A 27 4.83 2.96 -9.99
CA ARG A 27 6.21 2.54 -10.18
C ARG A 27 6.54 2.27 -11.65
N GLN A 28 5.65 1.56 -12.35
CA GLN A 28 5.81 1.32 -13.78
C GLN A 28 5.88 2.63 -14.58
N ARG A 29 5.06 3.63 -14.22
CA ARG A 29 5.11 4.96 -14.85
C ARG A 29 6.40 5.73 -14.55
N HIS A 30 7.01 5.47 -13.39
CA HIS A 30 8.31 6.03 -13.00
C HIS A 30 9.51 5.20 -13.48
N GLY A 31 9.29 4.13 -14.27
CA GLY A 31 10.36 3.28 -14.79
C GLY A 31 11.01 2.35 -13.75
N LEU A 32 10.41 2.21 -12.57
CA LEU A 32 10.85 1.29 -11.52
C LEU A 32 10.30 -0.12 -11.78
N PRO A 33 11.05 -1.18 -11.45
CA PRO A 33 10.57 -2.55 -11.63
C PRO A 33 9.30 -2.79 -10.81
N PRO A 34 8.29 -3.47 -11.39
CA PRO A 34 7.08 -3.81 -10.67
C PRO A 34 7.43 -4.69 -9.48
N GLN A 35 6.83 -4.38 -8.33
CA GLN A 35 7.04 -5.13 -7.11
C GLN A 35 5.67 -5.50 -6.59
N ASN A 36 5.43 -6.80 -6.39
CA ASN A 36 4.18 -7.37 -5.88
C ASN A 36 3.88 -6.98 -4.40
N ASN A 37 4.22 -5.75 -4.00
CA ASN A 37 4.01 -5.19 -2.69
C ASN A 37 2.53 -5.17 -2.31
N GLY A 38 1.61 -5.14 -3.28
CA GLY A 38 0.17 -5.31 -3.01
C GLY A 38 -0.19 -6.62 -2.32
N ILE A 39 0.48 -7.73 -2.68
CA ILE A 39 0.28 -9.03 -2.01
C ILE A 39 0.98 -9.05 -0.64
N VAL A 40 2.13 -8.39 -0.51
CA VAL A 40 2.83 -8.25 0.78
C VAL A 40 1.98 -7.45 1.76
N TYR A 41 1.38 -6.34 1.33
CA TYR A 41 0.46 -5.54 2.14
C TYR A 41 -0.79 -6.32 2.52
N LEU A 42 -1.34 -7.13 1.61
CA LEU A 42 -2.47 -8.01 1.87
C LEU A 42 -2.15 -9.03 2.97
N LEU A 43 -1.01 -9.72 2.86
CA LEU A 43 -0.57 -10.71 3.84
C LEU A 43 -0.31 -10.06 5.21
N LEU A 44 0.42 -8.94 5.27
CA LEU A 44 0.65 -8.24 6.54
C LEU A 44 -0.65 -7.81 7.20
N THR A 45 -1.62 -7.33 6.42
CA THR A 45 -2.92 -6.91 6.97
C THR A 45 -3.74 -8.11 7.47
N LEU A 46 -3.67 -9.26 6.79
CA LEU A 46 -4.34 -10.51 7.19
C LEU A 46 -3.78 -11.08 8.50
N PHE A 47 -2.48 -10.94 8.74
CA PHE A 47 -1.81 -11.37 9.98
C PHE A 47 -1.88 -10.34 11.12
N GLY A 48 -2.68 -9.27 10.97
CA GLY A 48 -2.86 -8.25 12.01
C GLY A 48 -1.79 -7.14 12.04
N PHE A 49 -0.82 -7.17 11.13
CA PHE A 49 0.21 -6.15 10.96
C PHE A 49 -0.20 -5.04 9.97
N GLY A 50 -1.49 -4.66 9.95
CA GLY A 50 -2.00 -3.64 9.04
C GLY A 50 -1.27 -2.29 9.17
N ILE A 51 -0.81 -1.92 10.37
CA ILE A 51 -0.06 -0.68 10.62
C ILE A 51 1.27 -0.66 9.84
N ILE A 52 1.98 -1.79 9.77
CA ILE A 52 3.26 -1.90 9.07
C ILE A 52 3.02 -1.82 7.55
N ALA A 53 1.96 -2.45 7.06
CA ALA A 53 1.57 -2.34 5.64
C ALA A 53 1.24 -0.89 5.26
N TRP A 54 0.55 -0.13 6.12
CA TRP A 54 0.34 1.31 5.93
C TRP A 54 1.64 2.12 5.94
N ALA A 55 2.56 1.83 6.86
CA ALA A 55 3.84 2.52 6.94
C ALA A 55 4.68 2.29 5.67
N LEU A 56 4.69 1.06 5.15
CA LEU A 56 5.43 0.72 3.93
C LEU A 56 4.77 1.33 2.69
N LEU A 57 3.44 1.31 2.59
CA LEU A 57 2.68 2.01 1.55
C LEU A 57 2.97 3.52 1.55
N GLN A 58 2.97 4.15 2.73
CA GLN A 58 3.30 5.56 2.89
C GLN A 58 4.75 5.85 2.51
N ASN A 59 5.69 4.98 2.87
CA ASN A 59 7.10 5.11 2.49
C ASN A 59 7.29 5.09 0.97
N GLU A 60 6.62 4.18 0.27
CA GLU A 60 6.66 4.12 -1.21
C GLU A 60 6.06 5.37 -1.86
N LEU A 61 4.91 5.84 -1.38
CA LEU A 61 4.30 7.09 -1.86
C LEU A 61 5.19 8.30 -1.60
N ASN A 62 5.83 8.36 -0.44
CA ASN A 62 6.78 9.41 -0.10
C ASN A 62 8.00 9.33 -1.02
N ALA A 63 8.56 8.15 -1.28
CA ALA A 63 9.70 7.99 -2.19
C ALA A 63 9.40 8.45 -3.63
N MET A 64 8.15 8.30 -4.09
CA MET A 64 7.72 8.78 -5.42
C MET A 64 7.33 10.27 -5.44
N SER A 65 6.85 10.82 -4.32
CA SER A 65 6.37 12.20 -4.22
C SER A 65 7.45 13.20 -3.79
N THR A 66 8.49 12.74 -3.10
CA THR A 66 9.63 13.58 -2.76
C THR A 66 10.51 13.70 -4.00
N PRO A 67 10.71 14.89 -4.57
CA PRO A 67 11.68 15.06 -5.63
C PRO A 67 13.06 14.85 -5.03
N THR A 68 13.70 13.70 -5.28
CA THR A 68 15.14 13.55 -5.05
C THR A 68 15.89 14.36 -6.11
N ALA A 69 15.77 15.68 -6.00
CA ALA A 69 16.52 16.69 -6.71
C ALA A 69 16.64 17.92 -5.79
N ALA A 70 17.47 17.79 -4.76
CA ALA A 70 18.24 18.88 -4.16
C ALA A 70 19.46 18.28 -3.46
#